data_AF-A0A285CFJ1-F1
#
_entry.id   AF-A0A285CFJ1-F1
#
_cell.length_a   1.000
_cell.length_b   1.000
_cell.length_c   1.000
_cell.angle_alpha   90.00
_cell.angle_beta   90.00
_cell.angle_gamma   90.00
#
_symmetry.space_group_name_H-M   'P 1'
#
loop_
_entity.id
_entity.type
_entity.pdbx_description
1 polymer ?
#
loop_
_entity_poly.entity_id
_entity_poly.type
_entity_poly.pdbx_seq_one_letter_code
_entity_poly.pdbx_strand_id
1 'polypeptide(L)'
;MVVSEVLYGERSWNPLARTVELTPDQLRRGGRTTPLSELNLAAMAEAFQRGCWLGGGGAERPLERLPEETGVVPLTRVTGTTTPVRARRAAEFAHALGELAVGQCGGPDRVAALGAQARAEGVPLWIARRFATGPAGPITVAVDRRLVRVDVWGPHAPVVRIRAPQGFVRETPDPSKGLCLTVGDTPARLGLTKKLRKSKCRVEVRLSGQHWVLRRENAVSSWLLRDERRVALLTRPPRRPVPDPDSVLLPLSPVRYESSDPLDAVMAQVFAVSFGLGDGTGLARFRAERRPVTGGEPIAADDDWDRAWFSNLGTGSDDNESGGGDGWGSDGGDGGDGGSDGGGDGGGD
;
A
#
# COMPACT_ATOMS: atom_id res chain seq x y z
N MET A 1 17.89 35.78 6.36
CA MET A 1 16.73 35.27 5.61
C MET A 1 17.24 34.85 4.25
N VAL A 2 17.52 33.56 4.05
CA VAL A 2 17.86 33.07 2.71
C VAL A 2 16.54 33.03 1.96
N VAL A 3 16.44 33.79 0.86
CA VAL A 3 15.28 33.72 -0.02
C VAL A 3 15.38 32.38 -0.73
N SER A 4 14.57 31.40 -0.34
CA SER A 4 14.52 30.11 -1.04
C SER A 4 14.13 30.35 -2.49
N GLU A 5 14.95 29.84 -3.42
CA GLU A 5 14.70 29.95 -4.86
C GLU A 5 13.37 29.30 -5.22
N VAL A 6 12.52 30.02 -5.97
CA VAL A 6 11.23 29.51 -6.43
C VAL A 6 11.45 28.88 -7.81
N LEU A 7 11.35 27.56 -7.89
CA LEU A 7 11.56 26.76 -9.11
C LEU A 7 10.32 26.76 -9.99
N TYR A 8 9.14 26.82 -9.37
CA TYR A 8 7.86 27.04 -10.04
C TYR A 8 6.95 27.83 -9.11
N GLY A 9 6.22 28.82 -9.63
CA GLY A 9 5.30 29.61 -8.83
C GLY A 9 4.17 30.20 -9.64
N GLU A 10 2.94 30.06 -9.15
CA GLU A 10 1.76 30.66 -9.76
C GLU A 10 1.41 32.00 -9.10
N ARG A 11 1.20 33.02 -9.92
CA ARG A 11 0.76 34.34 -9.46
C ARG A 11 -0.76 34.45 -9.47
N SER A 12 -1.32 34.99 -8.40
CA SER A 12 -2.75 35.29 -8.30
C SER A 12 -2.97 36.58 -7.53
N TRP A 13 -3.84 37.44 -8.05
CA TRP A 13 -4.33 38.63 -7.35
C TRP A 13 -5.43 38.30 -6.33
N ASN A 14 -6.03 37.11 -6.43
CA ASN A 14 -6.96 36.59 -5.44
C ASN A 14 -6.18 35.88 -4.31
N PRO A 15 -6.25 36.36 -3.06
CA PRO A 15 -5.54 35.75 -1.92
C PRO A 15 -6.09 34.37 -1.52
N LEU A 16 -7.28 34.00 -1.99
CA LEU A 16 -7.90 32.68 -1.76
C LEU A 16 -7.63 31.69 -2.91
N ALA A 17 -6.91 32.11 -3.94
CA ALA A 17 -6.59 31.22 -5.04
C ALA A 17 -5.70 30.08 -4.56
N ARG A 18 -6.07 28.85 -4.92
CA ARG A 18 -5.24 27.68 -4.67
C ARG A 18 -4.10 27.65 -5.69
N THR A 19 -3.02 28.36 -5.39
CA THR A 19 -1.82 28.39 -6.22
C THR A 19 -0.86 27.27 -5.85
N VAL A 20 -0.02 26.89 -6.81
CA VAL A 20 1.08 25.96 -6.62
C VAL A 20 2.41 26.71 -6.63
N GLU A 21 3.28 26.39 -5.67
CA GLU A 21 4.64 26.89 -5.56
C GLU A 21 5.58 25.75 -5.17
N LEU A 22 6.67 25.60 -5.92
CA LEU A 22 7.72 24.61 -5.70
C LEU A 22 9.03 25.33 -5.38
N THR A 23 9.66 24.91 -4.29
CA THR A 23 11.02 25.30 -3.92
C THR A 23 11.87 24.04 -3.72
N PRO A 24 13.20 24.17 -3.53
CA PRO A 24 14.06 23.02 -3.24
C PRO A 24 13.72 22.23 -1.97
N ASP A 25 12.95 22.80 -1.05
CA ASP A 25 12.66 22.20 0.27
C ASP A 25 11.21 21.71 0.40
N GLN A 26 10.27 22.35 -0.31
CA GLN A 26 8.85 22.11 -0.11
C GLN A 26 8.01 22.40 -1.35
N LEU A 27 6.83 21.81 -1.35
CA LEU A 27 5.74 22.13 -2.27
C LEU A 27 4.60 22.77 -1.48
N ARG A 28 4.18 23.97 -1.89
CA ARG A 28 2.96 24.60 -1.42
C ARG A 28 1.86 24.46 -2.47
N ARG A 29 0.69 23.97 -2.06
CA ARG A 29 -0.51 23.86 -2.91
C ARG A 29 -1.74 24.34 -2.16
N GLY A 30 -2.31 25.45 -2.61
CA GLY A 30 -3.36 26.16 -1.87
C GLY A 30 -2.94 26.47 -0.43
N GLY A 31 -3.63 25.87 0.56
CA GLY A 31 -3.33 26.06 1.99
C GLY A 31 -2.43 24.99 2.62
N ARG A 32 -1.90 24.04 1.84
CA ARG A 32 -1.06 22.94 2.36
C ARG A 32 0.38 23.10 1.88
N THR A 33 1.31 22.89 2.80
CA THR A 33 2.74 22.80 2.54
C THR A 33 3.19 21.37 2.81
N THR A 34 3.90 20.77 1.87
CA THR A 34 4.42 19.41 1.96
C THR A 34 5.94 19.47 1.77
N PRO A 35 6.74 19.08 2.78
CA PRO A 35 8.18 18.91 2.62
C PRO A 35 8.51 17.95 1.48
N LEU A 36 9.57 18.20 0.71
CA LEU A 36 9.96 17.27 -0.36
C LEU A 36 10.37 15.89 0.16
N SER A 37 10.82 15.79 1.42
CA SER A 37 11.09 14.51 2.09
C SER A 37 9.86 13.62 2.26
N GLU A 38 8.65 14.18 2.21
CA GLU A 38 7.40 13.41 2.22
C GLU A 38 6.99 12.93 0.82
N LEU A 39 7.62 13.45 -0.24
CA LEU A 39 7.40 13.03 -1.61
C LEU A 39 8.33 11.87 -1.98
N ASN A 40 7.83 10.95 -2.79
CA ASN A 40 8.65 9.87 -3.34
C ASN A 40 9.42 10.39 -4.56
N LEU A 41 10.44 11.21 -4.31
CA LEU A 41 11.25 11.82 -5.37
C LEU A 41 11.93 10.76 -6.23
N ALA A 42 12.38 9.64 -5.65
CA ALA A 42 12.99 8.55 -6.40
C ALA A 42 12.06 7.96 -7.46
N ALA A 43 10.79 7.73 -7.11
CA ALA A 43 9.80 7.22 -8.06
C ALA A 43 9.47 8.23 -9.17
N MET A 44 9.33 9.51 -8.81
CA MET A 44 9.02 10.56 -9.80
C MET A 44 10.22 10.83 -10.73
N ALA A 45 11.44 10.86 -10.20
CA ALA A 45 12.66 11.03 -10.97
C ALA A 45 12.88 9.87 -11.95
N GLU A 46 12.63 8.63 -11.53
CA GLU A 46 12.79 7.45 -12.39
C GLU A 46 11.80 7.47 -13.56
N ALA A 47 10.53 7.81 -13.29
CA ALA A 47 9.53 7.96 -14.35
C ALA A 47 9.89 9.12 -15.30
N PHE A 48 10.30 10.26 -14.75
CA PHE A 48 10.70 11.46 -15.49
C PHE A 48 11.83 11.16 -16.48
N GLN A 49 12.87 10.43 -16.04
CA GLN A 49 13.98 10.03 -16.91
C GLN A 49 13.58 9.09 -18.04
N ARG A 50 12.48 8.34 -17.89
CA ARG A 50 11.91 7.52 -18.96
C ARG A 50 11.00 8.32 -19.91
N GLY A 51 10.91 9.64 -19.75
CA GLY A 51 10.01 10.49 -20.53
C GLY A 51 8.55 10.38 -20.10
N CYS A 52 8.28 9.88 -18.89
CA CYS A 52 6.94 9.65 -18.35
C CYS A 52 6.68 10.46 -17.07
N TRP A 53 5.42 10.58 -16.71
CA TRP A 53 4.99 11.05 -15.41
C TRP A 53 4.09 10.02 -14.73
N LEU A 54 4.36 9.82 -13.43
CA LEU A 54 3.70 8.84 -12.60
C LEU A 54 2.35 9.36 -12.09
N GLY A 55 1.31 8.55 -12.23
CA GLY A 55 -0.06 8.78 -11.79
C GLY A 55 -0.51 7.79 -10.71
N GLY A 56 -1.82 7.78 -10.47
CA GLY A 56 -2.44 6.90 -9.48
C GLY A 56 -2.14 5.42 -9.74
N GLY A 57 -1.79 4.67 -8.69
CA GLY A 57 -1.61 3.22 -8.75
C GLY A 57 -0.54 2.73 -9.71
N GLY A 58 0.46 3.57 -9.97
CA GLY A 58 1.56 3.27 -10.88
C GLY A 58 1.26 3.48 -12.35
N ALA A 59 0.10 4.06 -12.70
CA ALA A 59 -0.18 4.44 -14.08
C ALA A 59 0.84 5.48 -14.57
N GLU A 60 1.16 5.48 -15.86
CA GLU A 60 2.16 6.39 -16.41
C GLU A 60 1.64 7.05 -17.69
N ARG A 61 2.02 8.32 -17.88
CA ARG A 61 1.71 9.08 -19.08
C ARG A 61 2.97 9.74 -19.63
N PRO A 62 3.23 9.71 -20.95
CA PRO A 62 4.34 10.45 -21.54
C PRO A 62 4.30 11.93 -21.15
N LEU A 63 5.45 12.52 -20.83
CA LEU A 63 5.55 13.94 -20.43
C LEU A 63 5.00 14.89 -21.50
N GLU A 64 5.20 14.55 -22.76
CA GLU A 64 4.70 15.29 -23.93
C GLU A 64 3.16 15.39 -24.00
N ARG A 65 2.45 14.49 -23.30
CA ARG A 65 0.98 14.51 -23.22
C ARG A 65 0.44 15.34 -22.07
N LEU A 66 1.31 15.95 -21.25
CA LEU A 66 0.88 16.88 -20.22
C LEU A 66 0.52 18.23 -20.87
N PRO A 67 -0.60 18.85 -20.49
CA PRO A 67 -0.99 20.12 -21.08
C PRO A 67 0.00 21.23 -20.68
N GLU A 68 0.36 22.09 -21.63
CA GLU A 68 1.14 23.31 -21.36
C GLU A 68 0.37 24.29 -20.47
N GLU A 69 -0.95 24.23 -20.55
CA GLU A 69 -1.89 25.04 -19.78
C GLU A 69 -2.29 24.38 -18.45
N THR A 70 -3.47 24.75 -17.95
CA THR A 70 -3.97 24.22 -16.69
C THR A 70 -4.26 22.72 -16.82
N GLY A 71 -3.67 21.93 -15.92
CA GLY A 71 -3.83 20.48 -15.91
C GLY A 71 -3.60 19.87 -14.55
N VAL A 72 -3.80 18.56 -14.47
CA VAL A 72 -3.53 17.77 -13.26
C VAL A 72 -2.17 17.09 -13.41
N VAL A 73 -1.31 17.29 -12.40
CA VAL A 73 -0.04 16.60 -12.22
C VAL A 73 -0.14 15.79 -10.93
N PRO A 74 -0.25 14.46 -11.01
CA PRO A 74 -0.29 13.61 -9.83
C PRO A 74 1.05 13.63 -9.08
N LEU A 75 1.00 13.66 -7.76
CA LEU A 75 2.19 13.63 -6.91
C LEU A 75 2.20 12.37 -6.06
N THR A 76 3.32 11.67 -6.05
CA THR A 76 3.47 10.45 -5.26
C THR A 76 4.20 10.75 -3.96
N ARG A 77 3.59 10.39 -2.83
CA ARG A 77 4.18 10.47 -1.48
C ARG A 77 5.03 9.23 -1.18
N VAL A 78 5.94 9.30 -0.21
CA VAL A 78 6.74 8.14 0.23
C VAL A 78 5.89 6.98 0.77
N THR A 79 4.64 7.26 1.14
CA THR A 79 3.61 6.29 1.50
C THR A 79 3.07 5.48 0.32
N GLY A 80 3.44 5.82 -0.91
CA GLY A 80 2.87 5.27 -2.14
C GLY A 80 1.49 5.84 -2.48
N THR A 81 1.03 6.84 -1.72
CA THR A 81 -0.18 7.58 -2.03
C THR A 81 0.07 8.51 -3.22
N THR A 82 -0.87 8.58 -4.15
CA THR A 82 -0.89 9.60 -5.21
C THR A 82 -1.95 10.65 -4.90
N THR A 83 -1.58 11.93 -4.94
CA THR A 83 -2.52 13.05 -4.83
C THR A 83 -2.48 13.94 -6.08
N PRO A 84 -3.62 14.20 -6.75
CA PRO A 84 -3.64 15.10 -7.90
C PRO A 84 -3.38 16.55 -7.49
N VAL A 85 -2.52 17.25 -8.25
CA VAL A 85 -2.30 18.70 -8.11
C VAL A 85 -2.71 19.39 -9.39
N ARG A 86 -3.63 20.35 -9.27
CA ARG A 86 -4.01 21.21 -10.39
C ARG A 86 -3.01 22.36 -10.49
N ALA A 87 -2.18 22.33 -11.52
CA ALA A 87 -1.21 23.37 -11.84
C ALA A 87 -1.71 24.16 -13.07
N ARG A 88 -1.48 25.47 -13.09
CA ARG A 88 -1.84 26.35 -14.21
C ARG A 88 -0.98 26.15 -15.45
N ARG A 89 0.23 25.62 -15.28
CA ARG A 89 1.18 25.26 -16.33
C ARG A 89 1.69 23.86 -16.00
N ALA A 90 0.90 22.84 -16.35
CA ALA A 90 1.11 21.49 -15.85
C ALA A 90 2.41 20.87 -16.37
N ALA A 91 2.71 21.03 -17.66
CA ALA A 91 3.97 20.57 -18.25
C ALA A 91 5.20 21.22 -17.57
N GLU A 92 5.19 22.55 -17.40
CA GLU A 92 6.27 23.28 -16.72
C GLU A 92 6.45 22.83 -15.27
N PHE A 93 5.36 22.67 -14.52
CA PHE A 93 5.39 22.19 -13.14
C PHE A 93 5.97 20.78 -13.03
N ALA A 94 5.51 19.84 -13.87
CA ALA A 94 6.02 18.47 -13.88
C ALA A 94 7.51 18.41 -14.24
N HIS A 95 7.95 19.23 -15.21
CA HIS A 95 9.35 19.30 -15.61
C HIS A 95 10.24 19.86 -14.50
N ALA A 96 9.84 20.97 -13.87
CA ALA A 96 10.57 21.56 -12.75
C ALA A 96 10.69 20.59 -11.56
N LEU A 97 9.62 19.86 -11.23
CA LEU A 97 9.65 18.85 -10.18
C LEU A 97 10.49 17.62 -10.56
N GLY A 98 10.44 17.19 -11.81
CA GLY A 98 11.26 16.09 -12.33
C GLY A 98 12.75 16.36 -12.23
N GLU A 99 13.20 17.52 -12.73
CA GLU A 99 14.60 17.97 -12.63
C GLU A 99 15.07 18.09 -11.18
N LEU A 100 14.23 18.69 -10.33
CA LEU A 100 14.51 18.78 -8.89
C LEU A 100 14.62 17.40 -8.24
N ALA A 101 13.71 16.47 -8.57
CA ALA A 101 13.73 15.12 -8.02
C ALA A 101 14.99 14.36 -8.44
N VAL A 102 15.44 14.50 -9.69
CA VAL A 102 16.71 13.92 -10.16
C VAL A 102 17.88 14.49 -9.38
N GLY A 103 17.95 15.81 -9.22
CA GLY A 103 19.01 16.49 -8.45
C GLY A 103 19.06 16.03 -6.99
N GLN A 104 17.91 16.02 -6.30
CA GLN A 104 17.78 15.59 -4.90
C GLN A 104 18.08 14.10 -4.71
N CYS A 105 17.87 13.28 -5.74
CA CYS A 105 18.24 11.86 -5.71
C CYS A 105 19.73 11.63 -5.97
N GLY A 106 20.55 12.66 -6.19
CA GLY A 106 21.98 12.54 -6.45
C GLY A 106 22.34 12.43 -7.94
N GLY A 107 21.47 12.89 -8.83
CA GLY A 107 21.70 12.95 -10.27
C GLY A 107 21.28 11.68 -11.02
N PRO A 108 21.49 11.67 -12.36
CA PRO A 108 20.81 10.71 -13.20
C PRO A 108 21.27 9.27 -13.03
N ASP A 109 22.57 9.04 -12.84
CA ASP A 109 23.12 7.71 -12.61
C ASP A 109 22.57 7.06 -11.33
N ARG A 110 22.36 7.88 -10.29
CA ARG A 110 21.81 7.38 -9.03
C ARG A 110 20.34 6.99 -9.17
N VAL A 111 19.56 7.76 -9.92
CA VAL A 111 18.17 7.41 -10.26
C VAL A 111 18.10 6.13 -11.10
N ALA A 112 18.98 5.99 -12.10
CA ALA A 112 19.07 4.77 -12.90
C ALA A 112 19.41 3.53 -12.06
N ALA A 113 20.32 3.66 -11.08
CA ALA A 113 20.65 2.60 -10.13
C ALA A 113 19.46 2.22 -9.24
N LEU A 114 18.69 3.19 -8.74
CA LEU A 114 17.46 2.95 -7.99
C LEU A 114 16.42 2.21 -8.85
N GLY A 115 16.26 2.61 -10.12
CA GLY A 115 15.39 1.91 -11.06
C GLY A 115 15.84 0.47 -11.35
N ALA A 116 17.15 0.24 -11.48
CA ALA A 116 17.71 -1.10 -11.65
C ALA A 116 17.47 -1.98 -10.41
N GLN A 117 17.64 -1.43 -9.21
CA GLN A 117 17.32 -2.12 -7.96
C GLN A 117 15.83 -2.49 -7.88
N ALA A 118 14.93 -1.56 -8.17
CA ALA A 118 13.49 -1.81 -8.17
C ALA A 118 13.08 -2.92 -9.15
N ARG A 119 13.71 -2.96 -10.33
CA ARG A 119 13.52 -4.06 -11.31
C ARG A 119 14.02 -5.40 -10.78
N ALA A 120 15.19 -5.43 -10.14
CA ALA A 120 15.73 -6.65 -9.54
C ALA A 120 14.87 -7.17 -8.37
N GLU A 121 14.31 -6.27 -7.56
CA GLU A 121 13.33 -6.59 -6.51
C GLU A 121 11.99 -7.07 -7.10
N GLY A 122 11.67 -6.64 -8.33
CA GLY A 122 10.34 -6.79 -8.91
C GLY A 122 9.30 -5.98 -8.15
N VAL A 123 9.68 -4.80 -7.63
CA VAL A 123 8.80 -3.90 -6.87
C VAL A 123 9.02 -2.48 -7.36
N PRO A 124 8.02 -1.83 -7.99
CA PRO A 124 8.15 -0.45 -8.44
C PRO A 124 8.54 0.52 -7.32
N LEU A 125 9.29 1.58 -7.66
CA LEU A 125 9.76 2.57 -6.68
C LEU A 125 8.62 3.32 -5.98
N TRP A 126 7.47 3.46 -6.65
CA TRP A 126 6.32 4.17 -6.11
C TRP A 126 5.64 3.43 -4.94
N ILE A 127 5.81 2.10 -4.84
CA ILE A 127 5.26 1.33 -3.72
C ILE A 127 6.17 1.51 -2.50
N ALA A 128 5.57 1.93 -1.39
CA ALA A 128 6.29 2.14 -0.14
C ALA A 128 6.94 0.85 0.37
N ARG A 129 8.22 0.98 0.76
CA ARG A 129 9.00 -0.07 1.41
C ARG A 129 9.00 0.19 2.91
N ARG A 130 8.55 -0.79 3.70
CA ARG A 130 8.63 -0.79 5.16
C ARG A 130 9.55 -1.92 5.62
N PHE A 131 10.19 -1.74 6.76
CA PHE A 131 11.20 -2.67 7.25
C PHE A 131 10.79 -3.27 8.59
N ALA A 132 11.05 -4.57 8.75
CA ALA A 132 10.99 -5.27 10.02
C ALA A 132 12.35 -5.88 10.31
N THR A 133 12.73 -5.94 11.58
CA THR A 133 13.90 -6.73 11.99
C THR A 133 13.55 -8.20 11.90
N GLY A 134 14.37 -9.01 11.23
CA GLY A 134 14.25 -10.46 11.15
C GLY A 134 15.47 -11.17 11.77
N PRO A 135 15.38 -12.48 12.02
CA PRO A 135 16.48 -13.26 12.63
C PRO A 135 17.74 -13.31 11.74
N ALA A 136 17.59 -13.17 10.42
CA ALA A 136 18.70 -13.18 9.46
C ALA A 136 19.08 -11.79 8.93
N GLY A 137 18.47 -10.72 9.48
CA GLY A 137 18.63 -9.35 9.02
C GLY A 137 17.30 -8.65 8.67
N PRO A 138 17.35 -7.43 8.12
CA PRO A 138 16.16 -6.65 7.78
C PRO A 138 15.28 -7.35 6.73
N ILE A 139 13.97 -7.39 7.00
CA ILE A 139 12.95 -7.89 6.08
C ILE A 139 12.22 -6.67 5.50
N THR A 140 12.17 -6.58 4.18
CA THR A 140 11.45 -5.52 3.47
C THR A 140 10.06 -6.00 3.12
N VAL A 141 9.09 -5.12 3.32
CA VAL A 141 7.66 -5.34 3.08
C VAL A 141 7.11 -4.21 2.22
N ALA A 142 6.63 -4.55 1.03
CA ALA A 142 5.92 -3.65 0.14
C ALA A 142 4.48 -4.14 -0.04
N VAL A 143 3.52 -3.23 0.16
CA VAL A 143 2.09 -3.56 0.14
C VAL A 143 1.32 -2.47 -0.59
N ASP A 144 0.51 -2.87 -1.55
CA ASP A 144 -0.58 -2.06 -2.07
C ASP A 144 -1.88 -2.85 -1.99
N ARG A 145 -2.79 -2.39 -1.13
CA ARG A 145 -4.05 -3.11 -0.84
C ARG A 145 -5.09 -2.97 -1.94
N ARG A 146 -5.01 -1.92 -2.75
CA ARG A 146 -5.93 -1.69 -3.88
C ARG A 146 -5.48 -2.51 -5.09
N LEU A 147 -4.17 -2.66 -5.33
CA LEU A 147 -3.59 -3.61 -6.29
C LEU A 147 -3.64 -5.08 -5.85
N VAL A 148 -4.02 -5.35 -4.61
CA VAL A 148 -3.93 -6.69 -3.99
C VAL A 148 -2.52 -7.25 -4.15
N ARG A 149 -1.53 -6.41 -3.85
CA ARG A 149 -0.10 -6.68 -4.03
C ARG A 149 0.61 -6.69 -2.68
N VAL A 150 1.30 -7.79 -2.41
CA VAL A 150 2.23 -7.90 -1.28
C VAL A 150 3.52 -8.51 -1.80
N ASP A 151 4.64 -7.90 -1.46
CA ASP A 151 5.98 -8.40 -1.70
C ASP A 151 6.76 -8.34 -0.39
N VAL A 152 7.28 -9.49 0.04
CA VAL A 152 8.12 -9.58 1.24
C VAL A 152 9.40 -10.33 0.90
N TRP A 153 10.55 -9.74 1.23
CA TRP A 153 11.85 -10.34 1.01
C TRP A 153 12.84 -9.97 2.11
N GLY A 154 13.86 -10.79 2.29
CA GLY A 154 14.92 -10.56 3.25
C GLY A 154 16.11 -11.49 2.96
N PRO A 155 17.22 -11.34 3.70
CA PRO A 155 18.40 -12.17 3.51
C PRO A 155 18.08 -13.66 3.64
N HIS A 156 18.67 -14.47 2.76
CA HIS A 156 18.62 -15.94 2.81
C HIS A 156 17.21 -16.57 2.69
N ALA A 157 16.20 -15.80 2.27
CA ALA A 157 14.85 -16.31 1.99
C ALA A 157 14.44 -15.94 0.56
N PRO A 158 13.71 -16.82 -0.15
CA PRO A 158 13.05 -16.43 -1.40
C PRO A 158 12.00 -15.36 -1.13
N VAL A 159 11.79 -14.47 -2.11
CA VAL A 159 10.70 -13.48 -2.05
C VAL A 159 9.35 -14.19 -1.97
N VAL A 160 8.46 -13.72 -1.10
CA VAL A 160 7.10 -14.22 -1.02
C VAL A 160 6.16 -13.14 -1.51
N ARG A 161 5.31 -13.51 -2.47
CA ARG A 161 4.42 -12.59 -3.17
C ARG A 161 2.97 -13.01 -3.01
N ILE A 162 2.08 -12.04 -2.80
CA ILE A 162 0.65 -12.19 -3.02
C ILE A 162 0.24 -11.23 -4.13
N ARG A 163 -0.56 -11.75 -5.07
CA ARG A 163 -1.18 -11.01 -6.18
C ARG A 163 -2.64 -11.43 -6.31
N ALA A 164 -3.46 -10.60 -6.94
CA ALA A 164 -4.76 -11.02 -7.47
C ALA A 164 -4.89 -10.69 -8.97
N PRO A 165 -4.26 -11.49 -9.85
CA PRO A 165 -4.21 -11.19 -11.28
C PRO A 165 -5.60 -11.15 -11.94
N GLN A 166 -6.59 -11.84 -11.38
CA GLN A 166 -7.99 -11.81 -11.85
C GLN A 166 -8.91 -10.96 -10.95
N GLY A 167 -8.32 -10.12 -10.09
CA GLY A 167 -9.04 -9.38 -9.05
C GLY A 167 -9.38 -10.24 -7.83
N PHE A 168 -9.85 -9.57 -6.78
CA PHE A 168 -10.16 -10.19 -5.49
C PHE A 168 -11.58 -9.81 -5.06
N VAL A 169 -12.38 -10.81 -4.67
CA VAL A 169 -13.75 -10.59 -4.18
C VAL A 169 -13.85 -11.13 -2.76
N ARG A 170 -14.02 -10.21 -1.81
CA ARG A 170 -14.01 -10.52 -0.36
C ARG A 170 -15.22 -11.34 0.09
N GLU A 171 -16.38 -11.15 -0.55
CA GLU A 171 -17.66 -11.76 -0.17
C GLU A 171 -17.98 -12.97 -1.05
N THR A 172 -17.11 -13.97 -1.06
CA THR A 172 -17.41 -15.26 -1.70
C THR A 172 -17.29 -16.41 -0.70
N PRO A 173 -17.95 -17.56 -0.96
CA PRO A 173 -17.81 -18.75 -0.11
C PRO A 173 -16.36 -19.24 0.02
N ASP A 174 -15.50 -18.88 -0.93
CA ASP A 174 -14.06 -19.11 -0.91
C ASP A 174 -13.30 -17.78 -0.69
N PRO A 175 -13.02 -17.39 0.55
CA PRO A 175 -12.38 -16.10 0.87
C PRO A 175 -10.92 -15.99 0.37
N SER A 176 -10.33 -17.06 -0.17
CA SER A 176 -9.03 -17.03 -0.85
C SER A 176 -9.13 -16.88 -2.37
N LYS A 177 -10.33 -16.97 -2.95
CA LYS A 177 -10.54 -16.97 -4.39
C LYS A 177 -9.97 -15.71 -5.05
N GLY A 178 -9.13 -15.93 -6.06
CA GLY A 178 -8.46 -14.87 -6.82
C GLY A 178 -7.10 -14.46 -6.25
N LEU A 179 -6.74 -14.87 -5.03
CA LEU A 179 -5.41 -14.65 -4.47
C LEU A 179 -4.44 -15.73 -4.94
N CYS A 180 -3.29 -15.30 -5.47
CA CYS A 180 -2.17 -16.16 -5.83
C CYS A 180 -1.00 -15.86 -4.89
N LEU A 181 -0.50 -16.87 -4.18
CA LEU A 181 0.70 -16.78 -3.36
C LEU A 181 1.85 -17.54 -4.04
N THR A 182 3.01 -16.91 -4.16
CA THR A 182 4.24 -17.57 -4.62
C THR A 182 5.37 -17.42 -3.60
N VAL A 183 6.22 -18.43 -3.51
CA VAL A 183 7.48 -18.44 -2.75
C VAL A 183 8.60 -18.62 -3.76
N GLY A 184 9.35 -17.55 -4.01
CA GLY A 184 10.15 -17.41 -5.23
C GLY A 184 9.23 -17.55 -6.45
N ASP A 185 9.58 -18.48 -7.34
CA ASP A 185 8.79 -18.82 -8.52
C ASP A 185 7.81 -19.98 -8.29
N THR A 186 7.77 -20.53 -7.07
CA THR A 186 6.93 -21.70 -6.77
C THR A 186 5.55 -21.26 -6.27
N PRO A 187 4.45 -21.63 -6.94
CA PRO A 187 3.11 -21.34 -6.44
C PRO A 187 2.81 -22.16 -5.18
N ALA A 188 2.23 -21.51 -4.17
CA ALA A 188 1.77 -22.15 -2.96
C ALA A 188 0.24 -22.11 -2.89
N ARG A 189 -0.38 -23.16 -2.35
CA ARG A 189 -1.83 -23.20 -2.16
C ARG A 189 -2.20 -22.39 -0.94
N LEU A 190 -2.92 -21.29 -1.13
CA LEU A 190 -3.48 -20.46 -0.08
C LEU A 190 -4.92 -20.86 0.19
N GLY A 191 -5.29 -21.00 1.46
CA GLY A 191 -6.65 -21.28 1.89
C GLY A 191 -7.05 -20.42 3.08
N LEU A 192 -8.20 -19.76 2.99
CA LEU A 192 -8.76 -18.96 4.09
C LEU A 192 -10.02 -19.65 4.61
N THR A 193 -10.15 -19.76 5.92
CA THR A 193 -11.35 -20.30 6.57
C THR A 193 -11.85 -19.32 7.61
N LYS A 194 -13.04 -18.76 7.38
CA LYS A 194 -13.79 -17.97 8.36
C LYS A 194 -15.01 -18.76 8.85
N LYS A 195 -15.20 -18.80 10.17
CA LYS A 195 -16.33 -19.46 10.85
C LYS A 195 -16.85 -18.53 11.95
N LEU A 196 -18.10 -18.74 12.38
CA LEU A 196 -18.67 -18.02 13.53
C LEU A 196 -17.85 -18.25 14.80
N ARG A 197 -17.46 -19.51 15.05
CA ARG A 197 -16.54 -19.85 16.13
C ARG A 197 -15.12 -19.42 15.76
N LYS A 198 -14.68 -18.28 16.33
CA LYS A 198 -13.38 -17.64 16.05
C LYS A 198 -12.15 -18.58 16.19
N SER A 199 -12.19 -19.55 17.09
CA SER A 199 -11.11 -20.54 17.26
C SER A 199 -11.00 -21.58 16.14
N LYS A 200 -12.00 -21.66 15.24
CA LYS A 200 -11.98 -22.51 14.04
C LYS A 200 -11.59 -21.73 12.79
N CYS A 201 -11.40 -20.41 12.89
CA CYS A 201 -10.87 -19.60 11.80
C CYS A 201 -9.38 -19.84 11.64
N ARG A 202 -8.90 -19.93 10.40
CA ARG A 202 -7.49 -20.11 10.08
C ARG A 202 -7.15 -19.61 8.69
N VAL A 203 -5.87 -19.35 8.47
CA VAL A 203 -5.30 -19.14 7.13
C VAL A 203 -4.20 -20.18 6.95
N GLU A 204 -4.20 -20.88 5.83
CA GLU A 204 -3.27 -21.98 5.54
C GLU A 204 -2.50 -21.68 4.24
N VAL A 205 -1.20 -21.92 4.25
CA VAL A 205 -0.35 -21.89 3.05
C VAL A 205 0.37 -23.21 2.95
N ARG A 206 0.20 -23.92 1.82
CA ARG A 206 0.87 -25.18 1.52
C ARG A 206 1.84 -25.00 0.36
N LEU A 207 3.11 -25.23 0.65
CA LEU A 207 4.18 -25.41 -0.32
C LEU A 207 4.61 -26.89 -0.27
N SER A 208 5.28 -27.39 -1.31
CA SER A 208 5.74 -28.78 -1.32
C SER A 208 6.55 -29.10 -0.04
N GLY A 209 6.04 -30.04 0.77
CA GLY A 209 6.67 -30.47 2.03
C GLY A 209 6.60 -29.48 3.20
N GLN A 210 5.92 -28.34 3.08
CA GLN A 210 5.83 -27.33 4.14
C GLN A 210 4.42 -26.76 4.27
N HIS A 211 3.94 -26.64 5.51
CA HIS A 211 2.60 -26.13 5.78
C HIS A 211 2.60 -25.07 6.88
N TRP A 212 2.25 -23.84 6.50
CA TRP A 212 2.04 -22.75 7.46
C TRP A 212 0.57 -22.56 7.78
N VAL A 213 0.26 -22.39 9.07
CA VAL A 213 -1.11 -22.17 9.57
C VAL A 213 -1.12 -21.00 10.53
N LEU A 214 -1.93 -19.98 10.24
CA LEU A 214 -2.25 -18.90 11.15
C LEU A 214 -3.46 -19.29 12.01
N ARG A 215 -3.30 -19.34 13.33
CA ARG A 215 -4.36 -19.63 14.29
C ARG A 215 -4.48 -18.52 15.31
N ARG A 216 -5.72 -18.22 15.69
CA ARG A 216 -6.02 -17.26 16.76
C ARG A 216 -5.40 -17.71 18.08
N GLU A 217 -4.69 -16.81 18.75
CA GLU A 217 -4.31 -16.95 20.15
C GLU A 217 -5.35 -16.24 21.04
N ASN A 218 -5.53 -14.94 20.82
CA ASN A 218 -6.50 -14.12 21.55
C ASN A 218 -7.18 -13.12 20.61
N ALA A 219 -7.85 -12.10 21.15
CA ALA A 219 -8.60 -11.13 20.36
C ALA A 219 -7.74 -10.31 19.39
N VAL A 220 -6.46 -10.10 19.72
CA VAL A 220 -5.55 -9.20 19.00
C VAL A 220 -4.32 -9.90 18.42
N SER A 221 -4.07 -11.17 18.75
CA SER A 221 -2.89 -11.89 18.28
C SER A 221 -3.19 -13.28 17.72
N SER A 222 -2.24 -13.79 16.92
CA SER A 222 -2.32 -15.09 16.27
C SER A 222 -0.95 -15.75 16.19
N TRP A 223 -0.91 -17.05 16.43
CA TRP A 223 0.26 -17.86 16.19
C TRP A 223 0.34 -18.23 14.72
N LEU A 224 1.52 -18.03 14.12
CA LEU A 224 1.91 -18.73 12.92
C LEU A 224 2.61 -20.02 13.33
N LEU A 225 2.12 -21.14 12.79
CA LEU A 225 2.70 -22.45 12.97
C LEU A 225 3.25 -22.94 11.63
N ARG A 226 4.40 -23.61 11.63
CA ARG A 226 4.89 -24.44 10.52
C ARG A 226 4.85 -25.89 10.98
N ASP A 227 4.09 -26.73 10.28
CA ASP A 227 3.94 -28.16 10.60
C ASP A 227 3.61 -28.39 12.09
N GLU A 228 2.64 -27.64 12.60
CA GLU A 228 2.19 -27.59 14.02
C GLU A 228 3.20 -27.03 15.04
N ARG A 229 4.43 -26.68 14.64
CA ARG A 229 5.39 -25.97 15.50
C ARG A 229 5.15 -24.46 15.43
N ARG A 230 5.11 -23.77 16.57
CA ARG A 230 5.06 -22.30 16.62
C ARG A 230 6.34 -21.69 16.03
N VAL A 231 6.19 -20.78 15.07
CA VAL A 231 7.32 -20.08 14.44
C VAL A 231 7.28 -18.56 14.64
N ALA A 232 6.10 -17.98 14.85
CA ALA A 232 5.98 -16.57 15.21
C ALA A 232 4.65 -16.23 15.90
N LEU A 233 4.65 -15.25 16.79
CA LEU A 233 3.45 -14.60 17.31
C LEU A 233 3.24 -13.26 16.59
N LEU A 234 2.11 -13.11 15.92
CA LEU A 234 1.73 -11.93 15.17
C LEU A 234 0.69 -11.15 15.97
N THR A 235 0.90 -9.85 16.15
CA THR A 235 0.01 -9.00 16.94
C THR A 235 -0.53 -7.85 16.11
N ARG A 236 -1.81 -7.54 16.29
CA ARG A 236 -2.42 -6.35 15.69
C ARG A 236 -1.70 -5.09 16.21
N PRO A 237 -1.36 -4.12 15.35
CA PRO A 237 -0.86 -2.84 15.81
C PRO A 237 -1.91 -2.11 16.67
N PRO A 238 -1.51 -1.18 17.54
CA PRO A 238 -2.46 -0.40 18.32
C PRO A 238 -3.41 0.37 17.40
N ARG A 239 -4.62 0.70 17.89
CA ARG A 239 -5.67 1.40 17.11
C ARG A 239 -5.22 2.72 16.49
N ARG A 240 -4.26 3.40 17.13
CA ARG A 240 -3.64 4.64 16.66
C ARG A 240 -2.13 4.45 16.67
N PRO A 241 -1.58 3.78 15.66
CA PRO A 241 -0.14 3.61 15.56
C PRO A 241 0.49 4.98 15.25
N VAL A 242 1.59 5.27 15.94
CA VAL A 242 2.37 6.49 15.73
C VAL A 242 3.58 6.11 14.86
N PRO A 243 3.84 6.82 13.76
CA PRO A 243 5.07 6.66 12.99
C PRO A 243 6.31 6.95 13.84
N ASP A 244 7.46 6.41 13.43
CA ASP A 244 8.75 6.85 13.98
C ASP A 244 8.98 8.33 13.67
N PRO A 245 9.72 9.09 14.50
CA PRO A 245 9.88 10.54 14.35
C PRO A 245 10.33 11.02 12.96
N ASP A 246 11.14 10.21 12.29
CA ASP A 246 11.72 10.51 10.97
C ASP A 246 10.97 9.81 9.81
N SER A 247 9.77 9.30 10.07
CA SER A 247 8.97 8.54 9.10
C SER A 247 7.53 9.01 9.06
N VAL A 248 6.97 9.07 7.86
CA VAL A 248 5.51 9.26 7.67
C VAL A 248 4.78 7.92 7.49
N LEU A 249 5.52 6.80 7.47
CA LEU A 249 4.95 5.47 7.30
C LEU A 249 4.50 4.90 8.64
N LEU A 250 3.28 4.36 8.66
CA LEU A 250 2.77 3.59 9.77
C LEU A 250 3.60 2.31 9.97
N PRO A 251 3.92 1.95 11.23
CA PRO A 251 4.71 0.78 11.55
C PRO A 251 4.05 -0.51 11.07
N LEU A 252 4.89 -1.53 10.82
CA LEU A 252 4.43 -2.89 10.59
C LEU A 252 3.81 -3.48 11.86
N SER A 253 3.02 -4.54 11.68
CA SER A 253 2.44 -5.27 12.80
C SER A 253 3.55 -5.93 13.62
N PRO A 254 3.53 -5.86 14.96
CA PRO A 254 4.54 -6.52 15.77
C PRO A 254 4.56 -8.04 15.52
N VAL A 255 5.76 -8.56 15.25
CA VAL A 255 6.02 -9.99 15.08
C VAL A 255 7.11 -10.41 16.05
N ARG A 256 6.83 -11.41 16.89
CA ARG A 256 7.83 -12.08 17.72
C ARG A 256 8.18 -13.41 17.09
N TYR A 257 9.40 -13.55 16.59
CA TYR A 257 9.87 -14.80 15.97
C TYR A 257 10.28 -15.81 17.04
N GLU A 258 9.88 -17.06 16.83
CA GLU A 258 10.28 -18.24 17.63
C GLU A 258 11.17 -19.20 16.80
N SER A 259 11.22 -18.98 15.48
CA SER A 259 12.09 -19.70 14.53
C SER A 259 13.21 -18.77 14.06
N SER A 260 14.41 -19.32 13.88
CA SER A 260 15.54 -18.64 13.23
C SER A 260 15.55 -18.83 11.71
N ASP A 261 14.61 -19.62 11.17
CA ASP A 261 14.51 -19.86 9.73
C ASP A 261 14.11 -18.56 8.99
N PRO A 262 14.90 -18.09 8.03
CA PRO A 262 14.60 -16.89 7.26
C PRO A 262 13.24 -16.94 6.54
N LEU A 263 12.85 -18.10 6.02
CA LEU A 263 11.58 -18.26 5.32
C LEU A 263 10.40 -18.13 6.29
N ASP A 264 10.50 -18.70 7.50
CA ASP A 264 9.45 -18.54 8.52
C ASP A 264 9.25 -17.06 8.90
N ALA A 265 10.34 -16.30 8.97
CA ALA A 265 10.29 -14.88 9.28
C ALA A 265 9.64 -14.05 8.16
N VAL A 266 9.99 -14.32 6.90
CA VAL A 266 9.34 -13.72 5.72
C VAL A 266 7.86 -14.10 5.67
N MET A 267 7.52 -15.38 5.87
CA MET A 267 6.13 -15.83 5.93
C MET A 267 5.37 -15.12 7.05
N ALA A 268 5.95 -14.97 8.24
CA ALA A 268 5.31 -14.25 9.34
C ALA A 268 4.93 -12.81 8.95
N GLN A 269 5.81 -12.09 8.25
CA GLN A 269 5.52 -10.75 7.76
C GLN A 269 4.42 -10.75 6.68
N VAL A 270 4.45 -11.71 5.74
CA VAL A 270 3.40 -11.89 4.72
C VAL A 270 2.04 -12.08 5.39
N PHE A 271 1.95 -12.97 6.38
CA PHE A 271 0.71 -13.23 7.10
C PHE A 271 0.23 -11.99 7.86
N ALA A 272 1.15 -11.27 8.52
CA ALA A 272 0.82 -10.11 9.34
C ALA A 272 0.24 -8.95 8.52
N VAL A 273 0.76 -8.71 7.30
CA VAL A 273 0.30 -7.60 6.46
C VAL A 273 -0.90 -7.96 5.59
N SER A 274 -1.10 -9.24 5.28
CA SER A 274 -2.10 -9.68 4.31
C SER A 274 -3.41 -10.17 4.93
N PHE A 275 -3.36 -10.70 6.16
CA PHE A 275 -4.52 -11.34 6.78
C PHE A 275 -4.89 -10.70 8.12
N GLY A 276 -6.16 -10.85 8.49
CA GLY A 276 -6.64 -10.45 9.81
C GLY A 276 -5.97 -11.26 10.91
N LEU A 277 -5.69 -10.62 12.04
CA LEU A 277 -5.12 -11.22 13.24
C LEU A 277 -6.13 -11.22 14.39
N GLY A 278 -5.97 -12.19 15.28
CA GLY A 278 -6.83 -12.39 16.44
C GLY A 278 -8.24 -12.77 16.02
N ASP A 279 -9.22 -11.95 16.40
CA ASP A 279 -10.62 -12.12 15.97
C ASP A 279 -10.81 -11.94 14.45
N GLY A 280 -9.87 -11.26 13.80
CA GLY A 280 -9.82 -11.07 12.35
C GLY A 280 -9.34 -12.30 11.58
N THR A 281 -8.76 -13.32 12.24
CA THR A 281 -8.18 -14.51 11.59
C THR A 281 -9.17 -15.14 10.60
N GLY A 282 -8.65 -15.58 9.45
CA GLY A 282 -9.43 -16.15 8.35
C GLY A 282 -9.94 -15.15 7.31
N LEU A 283 -9.60 -13.86 7.45
CA LEU A 283 -9.93 -12.80 6.49
C LEU A 283 -8.68 -12.29 5.78
N ALA A 284 -8.80 -11.91 4.51
CA ALA A 284 -7.80 -11.11 3.82
C ALA A 284 -8.04 -9.61 4.05
N ARG A 285 -6.95 -8.84 4.10
CA ARG A 285 -6.93 -7.38 4.35
C ARG A 285 -6.88 -6.55 3.06
N PHE A 286 -7.27 -7.13 1.94
CA PHE A 286 -7.29 -6.45 0.64
C PHE A 286 -8.65 -5.82 0.35
N ARG A 287 -8.65 -4.78 -0.49
CA ARG A 287 -9.90 -4.20 -0.99
C ARG A 287 -10.52 -5.17 -1.99
N ALA A 288 -11.84 -5.36 -1.92
CA ALA A 288 -12.55 -6.08 -2.97
C ALA A 288 -12.54 -5.20 -4.23
N GLU A 289 -11.96 -5.71 -5.31
CA GLU A 289 -11.90 -5.02 -6.60
C GLU A 289 -12.00 -6.07 -7.72
N ARG A 290 -12.99 -5.90 -8.60
CA ARG A 290 -13.07 -6.69 -9.84
C ARG A 290 -12.21 -6.01 -10.88
N ARG A 291 -11.31 -6.76 -11.52
CA ARG A 291 -10.47 -6.24 -12.60
C ARG A 291 -10.78 -6.96 -13.92
N PRO A 292 -10.78 -6.24 -15.06
CA PRO A 292 -10.73 -6.88 -16.37
C PRO A 292 -9.48 -7.75 -16.47
N VAL A 293 -9.57 -8.88 -17.19
CA VAL A 293 -8.45 -9.81 -17.34
C VAL A 293 -7.39 -9.19 -18.28
N THR A 294 -6.40 -8.53 -17.71
CA THR A 294 -5.14 -8.23 -18.38
C THR A 294 -4.06 -9.03 -17.69
N GLY A 295 -3.55 -10.09 -18.33
CA GLY A 295 -2.63 -11.07 -17.73
C GLY A 295 -1.23 -10.56 -17.34
N GLY A 296 -1.07 -9.26 -17.06
CA GLY A 296 0.17 -8.61 -16.62
C GLY A 296 0.20 -8.28 -15.12
N GLU A 297 1.27 -7.60 -14.67
CA GLU A 297 1.32 -7.06 -13.31
C GLU A 297 0.15 -6.10 -13.06
N PRO A 298 -0.45 -6.09 -11.85
CA PRO A 298 -1.53 -5.18 -11.53
C PRO A 298 -1.01 -3.74 -11.50
N ILE A 299 -1.29 -2.98 -12.57
CA ILE A 299 -1.14 -1.52 -12.64
C ILE A 299 -2.54 -0.92 -12.77
N ALA A 300 -2.75 0.30 -12.28
CA ALA A 300 -4.02 1.00 -12.51
C ALA A 300 -4.22 1.35 -14.00
N ALA A 301 -5.47 1.47 -14.44
CA ALA A 301 -5.79 1.90 -15.80
C ALA A 301 -5.48 3.41 -15.99
N ASP A 302 -5.36 3.88 -17.24
CA ASP A 302 -5.15 5.32 -17.54
C ASP A 302 -6.26 6.21 -16.94
N ASP A 303 -7.48 5.68 -16.79
CA ASP A 303 -8.62 6.37 -16.14
C ASP A 303 -8.38 6.70 -14.65
N ASP A 304 -7.42 6.05 -14.00
CA ASP A 304 -7.01 6.30 -12.62
C ASP A 304 -5.77 7.21 -12.53
N TRP A 305 -5.15 7.58 -13.66
CA TRP A 305 -3.87 8.32 -13.66
C TRP A 305 -3.97 9.67 -12.93
N ASP A 306 -5.03 10.43 -13.18
CA ASP A 306 -5.30 11.73 -12.55
C ASP A 306 -6.09 11.66 -11.24
N ARG A 307 -6.39 10.44 -10.76
CA ARG A 307 -7.17 10.21 -9.55
C ARG A 307 -6.28 10.03 -8.32
N ALA A 308 -6.86 10.31 -7.15
CA ALA A 308 -6.21 10.00 -5.90
C ALA A 308 -6.04 8.48 -5.74
N TRP A 309 -4.87 8.07 -5.25
CA TRP A 309 -4.56 6.70 -4.91
C TRP A 309 -4.15 6.63 -3.45
N PHE A 310 -5.00 6.09 -2.58
CA PHE A 310 -4.75 6.04 -1.14
C PHE A 310 -4.11 4.71 -0.75
N SER A 311 -2.92 4.75 -0.15
CA SER A 311 -2.26 3.54 0.36
C SER A 311 -2.72 3.15 1.78
N ASN A 312 -3.27 4.11 2.53
CA ASN A 312 -3.58 4.01 3.96
C ASN A 312 -2.34 3.57 4.79
N LEU A 313 -1.15 4.05 4.39
CA LEU A 313 0.11 3.79 5.08
C LEU A 313 0.64 5.00 5.85
N GLY A 314 -0.07 6.14 5.85
CA GLY A 314 0.28 7.33 6.64
C GLY A 314 -0.81 7.71 7.64
N THR A 315 -0.57 8.73 8.46
CA THR A 315 -1.54 9.26 9.44
C THR A 315 -2.39 10.41 8.90
N GLY A 316 -1.95 11.07 7.83
CA GLY A 316 -2.57 12.26 7.29
C GLY A 316 -3.77 11.98 6.40
N SER A 317 -4.64 12.99 6.22
CA SER A 317 -5.77 12.92 5.27
C SER A 317 -5.33 12.81 3.81
N ASP A 318 -4.08 13.14 3.48
CA ASP A 318 -3.53 12.88 2.16
C ASP A 318 -3.38 11.38 1.89
N ASP A 319 -3.07 10.58 2.91
CA ASP A 319 -2.72 9.16 2.76
C ASP A 319 -3.89 8.19 2.94
N ASN A 320 -5.04 8.70 3.41
CA ASN A 320 -6.17 7.89 3.85
C ASN A 320 -7.46 8.28 3.13
N GLU A 321 -8.19 7.27 2.64
CA GLU A 321 -9.53 7.47 2.10
C GLU A 321 -10.53 7.67 3.25
N SER A 322 -11.55 8.51 3.04
CA SER A 322 -12.63 8.69 4.01
C SER A 322 -13.38 7.36 4.23
N GLY A 323 -13.31 6.82 5.46
CA GLY A 323 -13.90 5.51 5.80
C GLY A 323 -13.05 4.30 5.42
N GLY A 324 -11.90 4.50 4.77
CA GLY A 324 -10.94 3.45 4.44
C GLY A 324 -9.98 3.20 5.60
N GLY A 325 -10.22 2.15 6.38
CA GLY A 325 -9.22 1.65 7.34
C GLY A 325 -8.15 0.82 6.61
N ASP A 326 -6.97 0.68 7.20
CA ASP A 326 -5.86 -0.16 6.72
C ASP A 326 -6.15 -1.68 6.79
N GLY A 327 -7.43 -2.06 6.82
CA GLY A 327 -7.91 -3.42 6.94
C GLY A 327 -7.93 -3.97 8.37
N TRP A 328 -7.55 -3.20 9.39
CA TRP A 328 -7.75 -3.62 10.78
C TRP A 328 -9.18 -3.51 11.24
N GLY A 329 -9.93 -2.53 10.71
CA GLY A 329 -11.32 -2.27 11.07
C GLY A 329 -11.50 -1.94 12.56
N SER A 330 -12.43 -1.06 12.86
CA SER A 330 -13.00 -0.95 14.21
C SER A 330 -13.64 -2.29 14.58
N ASP A 331 -12.99 -3.10 15.40
CA ASP A 331 -13.62 -4.29 15.97
C ASP A 331 -14.86 -3.88 16.77
N GLY A 332 -16.01 -4.51 16.46
CA GLY A 332 -17.08 -4.76 17.42
C GLY A 332 -18.25 -3.79 17.40
N GLY A 333 -19.20 -4.00 16.48
CA GLY A 333 -20.61 -3.84 16.80
C GLY A 333 -21.18 -5.24 17.00
N ASP A 334 -21.68 -5.51 18.20
CA ASP A 334 -22.27 -6.78 18.61
C ASP A 334 -23.42 -7.22 17.71
N GLY A 335 -23.65 -8.53 17.68
CA GLY A 335 -24.87 -9.10 17.14
C GLY A 335 -26.11 -8.56 17.88
N GLY A 336 -27.15 -8.28 17.11
CA GLY A 336 -28.52 -8.22 17.59
C GLY A 336 -29.34 -9.21 16.78
N ASP A 337 -29.64 -10.35 17.39
CA ASP A 337 -30.77 -11.19 17.01
C ASP A 337 -32.07 -10.38 17.16
N GLY A 338 -33.04 -10.63 16.28
CA GLY A 338 -34.36 -10.02 16.38
C GLY A 338 -35.22 -10.28 15.15
N GLY A 339 -35.46 -11.55 14.83
CA GLY A 339 -36.63 -11.89 14.03
C GLY A 339 -37.90 -11.53 14.79
N SER A 340 -38.87 -10.96 14.09
CA SER A 340 -40.29 -11.06 14.42
C SER A 340 -41.08 -10.87 13.15
N ASP A 341 -41.80 -11.93 12.80
CA ASP A 341 -42.92 -11.96 11.88
C ASP A 341 -44.02 -10.97 12.29
N GLY A 342 -44.82 -10.56 11.31
CA GLY A 342 -46.26 -10.39 11.53
C GLY A 342 -46.86 -9.00 11.31
N GLY A 343 -47.58 -8.86 10.19
CA GLY A 343 -48.99 -8.46 10.25
C GLY A 343 -49.35 -7.00 9.94
N GLY A 344 -50.05 -6.83 8.80
CA GLY A 344 -51.42 -6.30 8.82
C GLY A 344 -51.65 -4.78 8.70
N ASP A 345 -52.19 -4.41 7.54
CA ASP A 345 -53.38 -3.56 7.29
C ASP A 345 -53.53 -2.12 7.82
N GLY A 346 -54.08 -1.29 6.91
CA GLY A 346 -54.79 -0.03 7.16
C GLY A 346 -53.96 1.21 6.78
N GLY A 347 -54.27 2.04 5.79
CA GLY A 347 -55.60 2.49 5.33
C GLY A 347 -56.10 3.64 6.21
N GLY A 348 -56.09 4.87 5.71
CA GLY A 348 -56.81 6.00 6.34
C GLY A 348 -56.14 7.36 6.20
N ASP A 349 -56.69 8.14 5.26
CA ASP A 349 -56.69 9.61 5.04
C ASP A 349 -55.38 10.39 4.80
#